data_AF-A0A961HZD9-F1
#
_entry.id   AF-A0A961HZD9-F1
#
_cell.length_a   1.000
_cell.length_b   1.000
_cell.length_c   1.000
_cell.angle_alpha   90.00
_cell.angle_beta   90.00
_cell.angle_gamma   90.00
#
_symmetry.space_group_name_H-M   'P 1'
#
loop_
_entity.id
_entity.type
_entity.pdbx_description
1 polymer ?
#
loop_
_entity_poly.entity_id
_entity_poly.type
_entity_poly.pdbx_seq_one_letter_code
_entity_poly.pdbx_strand_id
1 'polypeptide(L)' 'ERAGKDWSAAEEAAFKQPTIDMFERQSHPLYASARLWDDGIIDPRKSRDVLALSLSAALNAPIEDTRFGVFRM' A
#
# COMPACT_ATOMS: atom_id res chain seq x y z
N GLU A 1 -4.54 27.88 7.23
CA GLU A 1 -3.74 29.11 7.43
C GLU A 1 -4.67 30.32 7.35
N ARG A 2 -4.71 31.33 8.23
CA ARG A 2 -3.75 31.86 9.21
C ARG A 2 -4.51 32.42 10.43
N ALA A 3 -4.29 31.88 11.62
CA ALA A 3 -4.28 32.68 12.83
C ALA A 3 -2.79 32.91 13.09
N GLY A 4 -2.28 34.13 12.93
CA GLY A 4 -0.84 34.46 12.87
C GLY A 4 -0.06 34.19 14.16
N LYS A 5 -0.01 32.93 14.60
CA LYS A 5 0.79 32.43 15.70
C LYS A 5 1.84 31.49 15.10
N ASP A 6 3.11 31.87 15.24
CA ASP A 6 4.23 30.98 14.95
C ASP A 6 4.24 29.87 15.99
N TRP A 7 4.38 28.63 15.54
CA TRP A 7 4.47 27.48 16.44
C TRP A 7 5.89 27.37 16.97
N SER A 8 6.04 27.03 18.24
CA SER A 8 7.29 26.45 18.71
C SER A 8 7.50 25.08 18.05
N ALA A 9 8.75 24.66 17.93
CA ALA A 9 9.07 23.34 17.38
C ALA A 9 8.40 22.19 18.17
N ALA A 10 8.21 22.37 19.48
CA ALA A 10 7.53 21.40 20.34
C ALA A 10 6.02 21.33 20.07
N GLU A 11 5.36 22.47 19.87
CA GLU A 11 3.93 22.53 19.51
C GLU A 11 3.69 21.93 18.13
N GLU A 12 4.58 22.18 17.17
CA GLU A 12 4.51 21.59 15.84
C GLU A 12 4.70 20.08 15.87
N ALA A 13 5.68 19.58 16.62
CA ALA A 13 5.90 18.15 16.78
C ALA A 13 4.68 17.48 17.44
N ALA A 14 4.18 18.05 18.53
CA ALA A 14 3.01 17.53 19.24
C ALA A 14 1.75 17.50 18.36
N PHE A 15 1.56 18.51 17.51
CA PHE A 15 0.45 18.55 16.57
C PHE A 15 0.57 17.47 15.49
N LYS A 16 1.77 17.22 14.96
CA LYS A 16 2.00 16.23 13.89
C LYS A 16 2.01 14.80 14.39
N GLN A 17 2.40 14.58 15.65
CA GLN A 17 2.61 13.24 16.21
C GLN A 17 1.40 12.29 16.01
N PRO A 18 0.14 12.70 16.26
CA PRO A 18 -1.00 11.80 16.06
C PRO A 18 -1.18 11.35 14.61
N THR A 19 -0.83 12.20 13.64
CA THR A 19 -0.85 11.82 12.22
C THR A 19 0.27 10.84 11.91
N ILE A 20 1.48 11.07 12.43
CA ILE A 20 2.60 10.14 12.26
C ILE A 20 2.25 8.77 12.84
N ASP A 21 1.75 8.71 14.07
CA ASP A 21 1.35 7.47 14.74
C ASP A 21 0.22 6.75 13.99
N MET A 22 -0.72 7.51 13.43
CA MET A 22 -1.78 6.96 12.59
C MET A 22 -1.19 6.30 11.34
N PHE A 23 -0.27 6.98 10.64
CA PHE A 23 0.37 6.45 9.45
C PHE A 23 1.19 5.21 9.78
N GLU A 24 2.03 5.25 10.82
CA GLU A 24 2.86 4.11 11.24
C GLU A 24 2.01 2.84 11.48
N ARG A 25 0.91 3.00 12.22
CA ARG A 25 -0.01 1.89 12.50
C ARG A 25 -0.70 1.36 11.24
N GLN A 26 -1.14 2.26 10.36
CA GLN A 26 -1.93 1.88 9.18
C GLN A 26 -1.07 1.46 7.98
N SER A 27 0.21 1.85 7.94
CA SER A 27 1.17 1.45 6.92
C SER A 27 1.82 0.11 7.21
N HIS A 28 1.65 -0.44 8.42
CA HIS A 28 2.22 -1.73 8.78
C HIS A 28 1.62 -2.85 7.90
N PRO A 29 2.39 -3.82 7.38
CA PRO A 29 1.88 -4.87 6.50
C PRO A 29 0.68 -5.64 7.07
N LEU A 30 0.70 -5.94 8.37
CA LEU A 30 -0.42 -6.60 9.04
C LEU A 30 -1.73 -5.80 9.00
N TYR A 31 -1.67 -4.47 8.95
CA TYR A 31 -2.86 -3.64 8.85
C TYR A 31 -3.58 -3.84 7.51
N ALA A 32 -2.80 -3.90 6.42
CA ALA A 32 -3.29 -4.15 5.06
C ALA A 32 -3.81 -5.59 4.90
N SER A 33 -3.02 -6.57 5.33
CA SER A 33 -3.35 -8.00 5.16
C SER A 33 -4.57 -8.41 5.99
N ALA A 34 -4.77 -7.83 7.18
CA ALA A 34 -5.98 -8.03 7.99
C ALA A 34 -7.27 -7.47 7.33
N ARG A 35 -7.14 -6.68 6.26
CA ARG A 35 -8.24 -6.06 5.49
C ARG A 35 -8.34 -6.58 4.06
N LEU A 36 -7.54 -7.58 3.70
CA LEU A 36 -7.50 -8.16 2.36
C LEU A 36 -7.19 -7.10 1.27
N TRP A 37 -6.36 -6.11 1.61
CA TRP A 37 -5.81 -5.21 0.59
C TRP A 37 -4.73 -5.90 -0.24
N ASP A 38 -4.19 -6.99 0.29
CA ASP A 38 -3.27 -7.94 -0.33
C ASP A 38 -3.78 -9.36 -0.12
N ASP A 39 -3.28 -10.30 -0.93
CA ASP A 39 -3.56 -11.74 -0.82
C ASP A 39 -2.64 -12.46 0.20
N GLY A 40 -1.82 -11.71 0.94
CA GLY A 40 -0.97 -12.24 2.00
C GLY A 40 0.45 -11.65 2.03
N ILE A 41 1.01 -11.57 3.24
CA ILE A 41 2.41 -11.24 3.48
C ILE A 41 3.28 -12.49 3.27
N ILE A 42 4.33 -12.37 2.48
CA ILE A 42 5.25 -13.48 2.17
C ILE A 42 6.68 -13.20 2.63
N ASP A 43 7.44 -14.26 2.91
CA ASP A 43 8.89 -14.18 3.07
C ASP A 43 9.51 -13.69 1.74
N PRO A 44 10.29 -12.60 1.72
CA PRO A 44 10.91 -12.10 0.49
C PRO A 44 11.75 -13.14 -0.27
N ARG A 45 12.31 -14.14 0.42
CA ARG A 45 13.07 -15.24 -0.20
C ARG A 45 12.18 -16.21 -0.98
N LYS A 46 10.87 -16.18 -0.75
CA LYS A 46 9.85 -17.04 -1.38
C LYS A 46 9.12 -16.39 -2.54
N SER A 47 9.42 -15.15 -2.89
CA SER A 47 8.76 -14.45 -4.01
C SER A 47 8.81 -15.24 -5.32
N ARG A 48 9.93 -15.91 -5.63
CA ARG A 48 10.05 -16.75 -6.84
C ARG A 48 9.05 -17.92 -6.83
N ASP A 49 8.96 -18.64 -5.72
CA ASP A 49 8.09 -19.82 -5.60
C ASP A 49 6.61 -19.40 -5.70
N VAL A 50 6.25 -18.31 -5.02
CA VAL A 50 4.88 -17.75 -5.06
C VAL A 50 4.51 -17.34 -6.48
N LEU A 51 5.34 -16.54 -7.16
CA LEU A 51 5.07 -16.12 -8.54
C LEU A 51 4.98 -17.31 -9.51
N ALA A 52 5.87 -18.30 -9.38
CA ALA A 52 5.86 -19.48 -10.25
C ALA A 52 4.55 -20.27 -10.12
N LEU A 53 4.07 -20.47 -8.89
CA LEU A 53 2.80 -21.15 -8.63
C LEU A 53 1.60 -20.32 -9.11
N SER A 54 1.59 -19.00 -8.85
CA SER A 54 0.52 -18.11 -9.31
C SER A 54 0.41 -18.09 -10.84
N LEU A 55 1.53 -18.03 -11.56
CA LEU A 55 1.55 -18.09 -13.02
C LEU A 55 1.06 -19.45 -13.53
N SER A 56 1.53 -20.55 -12.92
CA SER A 56 1.06 -21.89 -13.28
C SER A 56 -0.45 -22.04 -13.08
N ALA A 57 -1.01 -21.41 -12.04
CA ALA A 57 -2.46 -21.41 -11.81
C ALA A 57 -3.20 -20.57 -12.84
N ALA A 58 -2.71 -19.36 -13.15
CA ALA A 58 -3.32 -18.44 -14.10
C ALA A 58 -3.42 -19.01 -15.53
N LEU A 59 -2.44 -19.82 -15.94
CA LEU A 59 -2.39 -20.45 -17.27
C LEU A 59 -3.46 -21.54 -17.51
N ASN A 60 -4.31 -21.83 -16.53
CA ASN A 60 -5.49 -22.68 -16.75
C ASN A 60 -6.64 -21.93 -17.45
N ALA A 61 -6.54 -20.61 -17.59
CA ALA A 61 -7.44 -19.79 -18.40
C ALA A 61 -6.75 -19.31 -19.69
N PRO A 62 -7.49 -19.09 -20.80
CA PRO A 62 -6.93 -18.50 -22.00
C PRO A 62 -6.40 -17.08 -21.75
N ILE A 63 -5.35 -16.70 -22.49
CA ILE A 63 -4.84 -15.33 -22.49
C ILE A 63 -5.70 -14.49 -23.45
N GLU A 64 -6.41 -13.50 -22.92
CA GLU A 64 -7.31 -12.64 -23.68
C GLU A 64 -6.58 -11.47 -24.36
N ASP A 65 -7.13 -10.98 -25.47
CA ASP A 65 -6.63 -9.76 -26.13
C ASP A 65 -6.93 -8.51 -25.29
N THR A 66 -5.94 -7.61 -25.17
CA THR A 66 -6.13 -6.34 -24.46
C THR A 66 -6.76 -5.28 -25.37
N ARG A 67 -7.84 -4.65 -24.90
CA ARG A 67 -8.49 -3.51 -25.56
C ARG A 67 -8.44 -2.29 -24.63
N PHE A 68 -7.68 -1.26 -25.01
CA PHE A 68 -7.58 -0.03 -24.22
C PHE A 68 -8.80 0.87 -24.39
N GLY A 69 -9.09 1.67 -23.35
CA GLY A 69 -10.01 2.79 -23.43
C GLY A 69 -9.39 4.03 -24.10
N VAL A 70 -10.01 5.19 -23.89
CA VAL A 70 -9.50 6.47 -24.43
C VAL A 70 -8.31 6.95 -23.61
N PHE A 71 -7.20 7.27 -24.27
CA PHE A 71 -6.07 7.96 -23.66
C PHE A 71 -6.32 9.48 -23.62
N ARG A 72 -6.08 10.10 -22.45
CA ARG A 72 -6.04 11.57 -22.31
C ARG A 72 -4.61 12.03 -22.60
N MET A 73 -4.45 12.77 -23.70
CA MET A 73 -3.18 13.39 -24.14
C MET A 73 -2.96 14.76 -23.51
#